data_AF-A0A8T5U2Z0-F1
#
_entry.id   AF-A0A8T5U2Z0-F1
#
_cell.length_a   1.000
_cell.length_b   1.000
_cell.length_c   1.000
_cell.angle_alpha   90.00
_cell.angle_beta   90.00
_cell.angle_gamma   90.00
#
_symmetry.space_group_name_H-M   'P 1'
#
loop_
_entity.id
_entity.type
_entity.pdbx_description
1 polymer ?
#
loop_
_entity_poly.entity_id
_entity_poly.type
_entity_poly.pdbx_seq_one_letter_code
_entity_poly.pdbx_strand_id
1 'polypeptide(L)'
;MVTATTILIRGETIIPTLELKIDRLEKLVGKKLNIEELEYDLQWIGLDLEDINKEEQKIKIEYNPNRPDFSSPEGIARALQGYYEVKLGVPKFVIKQSEVIVNVDPSVKKVRPYIVCGIIRNIDLDEEEVATLMNIQEHLHWAVGRDRRKVAIGVHDLDKVKPPYRYTAVKPDSVSFTPLHG
;
A
#
# COMPACT_ATOMS: atom_id res chain seq x y z
N MET A 1 -22.26 13.32 41.24
CA MET A 1 -22.98 12.67 40.13
C MET A 1 -22.59 13.42 38.86
N VAL A 2 -21.57 12.95 38.15
CA VAL A 2 -21.06 13.59 36.92
C VAL A 2 -21.63 12.80 35.75
N THR A 3 -22.55 13.40 35.02
CA THR A 3 -23.11 12.82 33.80
C THR A 3 -22.07 12.97 32.70
N ALA A 4 -21.48 11.86 32.24
CA ALA A 4 -20.66 11.86 31.04
C ALA A 4 -21.59 11.84 29.82
N THR A 5 -21.63 12.93 29.06
CA THR A 5 -22.28 12.97 27.75
C THR A 5 -21.28 12.45 26.72
N THR A 6 -21.43 11.18 26.33
CA THR A 6 -20.71 10.61 25.17
C THR A 6 -21.42 11.07 23.90
N ILE A 7 -20.76 11.90 23.10
CA ILE A 7 -21.19 12.20 21.73
C ILE A 7 -20.59 11.09 20.85
N LEU A 8 -21.42 10.12 20.46
CA LEU A 8 -21.06 9.11 19.46
C LEU A 8 -21.30 9.69 18.06
N ILE A 9 -20.25 10.16 17.41
CA ILE A 9 -20.31 10.54 15.99
C ILE A 9 -20.15 9.27 15.16
N ARG A 10 -21.25 8.80 14.55
CA ARG A 10 -21.24 7.68 13.62
C ARG A 10 -20.86 8.20 12.22
N GLY A 11 -19.56 8.36 11.99
CA GLY A 11 -19.05 8.38 10.61
C GLY A 11 -19.12 6.96 10.06
N GLU A 12 -19.51 6.79 8.80
CA GLU A 12 -19.30 5.51 8.11
C GLU A 12 -17.80 5.24 8.08
N THR A 13 -17.32 4.34 8.93
CA THR A 13 -15.96 3.84 8.83
C THR A 13 -15.94 2.95 7.60
N ILE A 14 -15.46 3.48 6.47
CA ILE A 14 -15.08 2.66 5.33
C ILE A 14 -13.90 1.83 5.82
N ILE A 15 -14.08 0.52 5.96
CA ILE A 15 -13.01 -0.38 6.34
C ILE A 15 -12.38 -0.93 5.05
N PRO A 16 -11.05 -0.84 4.88
CA PRO A 16 -10.43 -1.22 3.63
C PRO A 16 -10.45 -2.73 3.48
N THR A 17 -10.72 -3.15 2.26
CA THR A 17 -10.82 -4.56 1.88
C THR A 17 -9.83 -4.85 0.78
N LEU A 18 -9.31 -6.07 0.75
CA LEU A 18 -8.39 -6.57 -0.25
C LEU A 18 -8.95 -7.89 -0.80
N GLU A 19 -9.21 -7.93 -2.10
CA GLU A 19 -9.47 -9.19 -2.81
C GLU A 19 -8.14 -9.78 -3.30
N LEU A 20 -7.93 -11.07 -3.09
CA LEU A 20 -6.77 -11.77 -3.60
C LEU A 20 -7.06 -13.26 -3.89
N LYS A 21 -6.28 -13.85 -4.79
CA LYS A 21 -6.36 -15.27 -5.11
C LYS A 21 -5.64 -16.12 -4.06
N ILE A 22 -6.25 -17.23 -3.69
CA ILE A 22 -5.72 -18.17 -2.70
C ILE A 22 -4.40 -18.77 -3.21
N ASP A 23 -4.32 -19.15 -4.48
CA ASP A 23 -3.11 -19.77 -5.04
C ASP A 23 -1.90 -18.83 -4.99
N ARG A 24 -2.11 -17.52 -5.19
CA ARG A 24 -1.08 -16.50 -5.01
C ARG A 24 -0.66 -16.37 -3.55
N LEU A 25 -1.63 -16.36 -2.63
CA LEU A 25 -1.32 -16.32 -1.20
C LEU A 25 -0.49 -17.54 -0.77
N GLU A 26 -0.85 -18.74 -1.21
CA GLU A 26 -0.11 -19.98 -0.95
C GLU A 26 1.34 -19.90 -1.46
N LYS A 27 1.53 -19.41 -2.69
CA LYS A 27 2.86 -19.19 -3.29
C LYS A 27 3.70 -18.23 -2.45
N LEU A 28 3.10 -17.11 -2.02
CA LEU A 28 3.78 -16.10 -1.21
C LEU A 28 4.09 -16.61 0.20
N VAL A 29 3.17 -17.33 0.84
CA VAL A 29 3.37 -17.93 2.16
C VAL A 29 4.39 -19.07 2.08
N GLY A 30 4.44 -19.79 0.96
CA GLY A 30 5.29 -20.97 0.77
C GLY A 30 4.69 -22.25 1.33
N LYS A 31 3.36 -22.30 1.51
CA LYS A 31 2.62 -23.44 2.07
C LYS A 31 1.21 -23.50 1.47
N LYS A 32 0.64 -24.70 1.35
CA LYS A 32 -0.78 -24.91 1.06
C LYS A 32 -1.65 -24.46 2.23
N LEU A 33 -2.74 -23.75 1.92
CA LEU A 33 -3.66 -23.19 2.90
C LEU A 33 -4.99 -23.93 2.85
N ASN A 34 -5.48 -24.36 4.01
CA ASN A 34 -6.81 -24.91 4.13
C ASN A 34 -7.80 -23.75 4.34
N ILE A 35 -8.76 -23.58 3.42
CA ILE A 35 -9.76 -22.51 3.48
C ILE A 35 -10.57 -22.57 4.78
N GLU A 36 -10.87 -23.78 5.28
CA GLU A 36 -11.66 -23.99 6.50
C GLU A 36 -10.93 -23.49 7.76
N GLU A 37 -9.60 -23.54 7.76
CA GLU A 37 -8.76 -23.08 8.87
C GLU A 37 -8.33 -21.61 8.68
N LEU A 38 -8.26 -21.15 7.43
CA LEU A 38 -7.73 -19.84 7.06
C LEU A 38 -8.48 -18.69 7.73
N GLU A 39 -9.80 -18.79 7.88
CA GLU A 39 -10.59 -17.75 8.57
C GLU A 39 -10.08 -17.54 10.01
N TYR A 40 -9.89 -18.64 10.74
CA TYR A 40 -9.39 -18.61 12.11
C TYR A 40 -7.95 -18.06 12.18
N ASP A 41 -7.10 -18.48 11.24
CA ASP A 41 -5.71 -18.05 11.17
C ASP A 41 -5.56 -16.55 10.83
N LEU A 42 -6.42 -16.03 9.97
CA LEU A 42 -6.47 -14.60 9.62
C LEU A 42 -6.85 -13.74 10.84
N GLN A 43 -7.81 -14.18 11.64
CA GLN A 43 -8.23 -13.47 12.86
C GLN A 43 -7.06 -13.30 13.85
N TRP A 44 -6.20 -14.31 13.99
CA TRP A 44 -5.02 -14.23 14.87
C TRP A 44 -4.01 -13.16 14.48
N ILE A 45 -3.94 -12.80 13.20
CA ILE A 45 -3.08 -11.72 12.70
C ILE A 45 -3.82 -10.38 12.54
N GLY A 46 -5.08 -10.31 12.96
CA GLY A 46 -5.91 -9.09 12.96
C GLY A 46 -6.52 -8.78 11.60
N LEU A 47 -6.89 -9.82 10.84
CA LEU A 47 -7.58 -9.75 9.56
C LEU A 47 -8.94 -10.43 9.68
N ASP A 48 -9.96 -9.85 9.06
CA ASP A 48 -11.32 -10.41 9.05
C ASP A 48 -11.65 -10.88 7.64
N LEU A 49 -12.07 -12.13 7.50
CA LEU A 49 -12.49 -12.70 6.22
C LEU A 49 -13.93 -12.26 5.92
N GLU A 50 -14.11 -11.47 4.86
CA GLU A 50 -15.42 -10.92 4.49
C GLU A 50 -16.18 -11.85 3.54
N ASP A 51 -15.48 -12.43 2.57
CA ASP A 51 -16.09 -13.31 1.57
C ASP A 51 -15.08 -14.34 1.01
N ILE A 52 -15.61 -15.48 0.57
CA ILE A 52 -14.87 -16.54 -0.11
C ILE A 52 -15.60 -16.92 -1.39
N ASN A 53 -14.99 -16.62 -2.54
CA ASN A 53 -15.44 -17.12 -3.82
C ASN A 53 -14.71 -18.43 -4.15
N LYS A 54 -15.40 -19.56 -3.91
CA LYS A 54 -14.84 -20.91 -4.16
C LYS A 54 -14.66 -21.23 -5.64
N GLU A 55 -15.45 -20.66 -6.53
CA GLU A 55 -15.34 -20.91 -7.98
C GLU A 55 -14.10 -20.22 -8.56
N GLU A 56 -13.85 -18.97 -8.16
CA GLU A 56 -12.70 -18.20 -8.60
C GLU A 56 -11.44 -18.40 -7.74
N GLN A 57 -11.54 -19.15 -6.63
CA GLN A 57 -10.48 -19.35 -5.64
C GLN A 57 -9.94 -18.01 -5.10
N LYS A 58 -10.85 -17.11 -4.75
CA LYS A 58 -10.56 -15.78 -4.20
C LYS A 58 -11.13 -15.60 -2.81
N ILE A 59 -10.46 -14.76 -2.05
CA ILE A 59 -10.90 -14.31 -0.74
C ILE A 59 -10.90 -12.80 -0.69
N LYS A 60 -11.87 -12.23 0.03
CA LYS A 60 -11.95 -10.82 0.35
C LYS A 60 -11.68 -10.65 1.83
N ILE A 61 -10.65 -9.86 2.15
CA ILE A 61 -10.17 -9.68 3.52
C ILE A 61 -10.30 -8.22 3.90
N GLU A 62 -10.92 -7.96 5.05
CA GLU A 62 -10.93 -6.66 5.72
C GLU A 62 -9.70 -6.53 6.62
N TYR A 63 -9.08 -5.34 6.65
CA TYR A 63 -7.93 -5.08 7.51
C TYR A 63 -7.98 -3.71 8.18
N ASN A 64 -7.29 -3.59 9.32
CA ASN A 64 -7.25 -2.33 10.06
C ASN A 64 -6.46 -1.25 9.27
N PRO A 65 -7.01 -0.04 9.04
CA PRO A 65 -6.29 1.05 8.36
C PRO A 65 -4.95 1.46 9.02
N ASN A 66 -4.77 1.17 10.31
CA ASN A 66 -3.52 1.39 11.04
C ASN A 66 -2.42 0.36 10.68
N ARG A 67 -2.76 -0.69 9.92
CA ARG A 67 -1.84 -1.70 9.37
C ARG A 67 -1.83 -1.61 7.85
N PRO A 68 -1.33 -0.51 7.26
CA PRO A 68 -1.30 -0.34 5.81
C PRO A 68 -0.42 -1.38 5.10
N ASP A 69 0.43 -2.10 5.84
CA ASP A 69 1.15 -3.25 5.30
C ASP A 69 0.21 -4.38 4.85
N PHE A 70 -1.00 -4.48 5.39
CA PHE A 70 -2.03 -5.42 4.95
C PHE A 70 -2.81 -5.00 3.70
N SER A 71 -2.46 -3.85 3.09
CA SER A 71 -3.01 -3.45 1.78
C SER A 71 -2.51 -4.28 0.58
N SER A 72 -1.76 -5.36 0.84
CA SER A 72 -1.11 -6.17 -0.19
C SER A 72 -1.12 -7.66 0.17
N PRO A 73 -1.22 -8.56 -0.82
CA PRO A 73 -1.02 -10.00 -0.61
C PRO A 73 0.34 -10.31 0.03
N GLU A 74 1.40 -9.58 -0.34
CA GLU A 74 2.76 -9.77 0.19
C GLU A 74 2.86 -9.44 1.68
N GLY A 75 2.14 -8.41 2.14
CA GLY A 75 2.10 -8.05 3.55
C GLY A 75 1.30 -9.02 4.41
N ILE A 76 0.15 -9.48 3.91
CA ILE A 76 -0.63 -10.54 4.55
C ILE A 76 0.18 -11.84 4.61
N ALA A 77 0.78 -12.24 3.49
CA ALA A 77 1.62 -13.43 3.42
C ALA A 77 2.81 -13.36 4.40
N ARG A 78 3.45 -12.20 4.53
CA ARG A 78 4.54 -12.00 5.49
C ARG A 78 4.10 -12.19 6.94
N ALA A 79 2.89 -11.78 7.31
CA ALA A 79 2.35 -12.03 8.64
C ALA A 79 2.01 -13.52 8.84
N LEU A 80 1.37 -14.15 7.85
CA LEU A 80 1.07 -15.59 7.87
C LEU A 80 2.33 -16.45 7.93
N GLN A 81 3.41 -16.05 7.24
CA GLN A 81 4.72 -16.74 7.34
C GLN A 81 5.25 -16.77 8.77
N GLY A 82 5.07 -15.69 9.52
CA GLY A 82 5.44 -15.64 10.93
C GLY A 82 4.51 -16.49 11.80
N TYR A 83 3.19 -16.39 11.56
CA TYR A 83 2.17 -17.15 12.28
C TYR A 83 2.33 -18.67 12.12
N TYR A 84 2.58 -19.14 10.89
CA TYR A 84 2.83 -20.56 10.60
C TYR A 84 4.28 -21.00 10.81
N GLU A 85 5.13 -20.14 11.36
CA GLU A 85 6.57 -20.39 11.58
C GLU A 85 7.37 -20.79 10.32
N VAL A 86 6.87 -20.45 9.12
CA VAL A 86 7.58 -20.68 7.84
C VAL A 86 8.82 -19.80 7.74
N LYS A 87 8.71 -18.55 8.20
CA LYS A 87 9.83 -17.60 8.23
C LYS A 87 9.73 -16.72 9.47
N LEU A 88 10.72 -16.85 10.34
CA LEU A 88 10.78 -16.15 11.62
C LEU A 88 11.74 -14.95 11.59
N GLY A 89 11.50 -14.01 12.49
CA GLY A 89 12.34 -12.83 12.69
C GLY A 89 11.97 -11.63 11.81
N VAL A 90 12.69 -10.52 12.03
CA VAL A 90 12.42 -9.26 11.34
C VAL A 90 12.87 -9.33 9.87
N PRO A 91 12.03 -8.94 8.90
CA PRO A 91 12.43 -8.90 7.49
C PRO A 91 13.61 -7.95 7.30
N LYS A 92 14.64 -8.42 6.57
CA LYS A 92 15.82 -7.62 6.25
C LYS A 92 15.72 -7.10 4.83
N PHE A 93 15.86 -5.79 4.66
CA PHE A 93 15.88 -5.12 3.36
C PHE A 93 17.28 -4.56 3.11
N VAL A 94 17.84 -4.85 1.92
CA VAL A 94 19.13 -4.30 1.51
C VAL A 94 18.88 -2.95 0.86
N ILE A 95 19.25 -1.87 1.55
CA ILE A 95 19.11 -0.49 1.05
C ILE A 95 20.49 0.03 0.68
N LYS A 96 20.61 0.63 -0.50
CA LYS A 96 21.84 1.26 -0.98
C LYS A 96 21.57 2.73 -1.28
N GLN A 97 22.54 3.57 -0.98
CA GLN A 97 22.50 4.98 -1.37
C GLN A 97 22.53 5.09 -2.90
N SER A 98 21.61 5.87 -3.46
CA SER A 98 21.59 6.18 -4.88
C SER A 98 22.37 7.46 -5.18
N GLU A 99 22.99 7.54 -6.36
CA GLU A 99 23.58 8.78 -6.91
C GLU A 99 22.54 9.71 -7.54
N VAL A 100 21.28 9.27 -7.66
CA VAL A 100 20.19 10.07 -8.21
C VAL A 100 19.80 11.18 -7.22
N ILE A 101 19.82 12.42 -7.71
CA ILE A 101 19.55 13.62 -6.93
C ILE A 101 18.16 14.19 -7.27
N VAL A 102 17.42 14.59 -6.24
CA VAL A 102 16.19 15.38 -6.35
C VAL A 102 16.41 16.73 -5.67
N ASN A 103 16.40 17.81 -6.44
CA ASN A 103 16.55 19.16 -5.92
C ASN A 103 15.19 19.71 -5.48
N VAL A 104 15.08 20.10 -4.21
CA VAL A 104 13.85 20.66 -3.64
C VAL A 104 13.90 22.18 -3.67
N ASP A 105 13.00 22.79 -4.44
CA ASP A 105 12.94 24.23 -4.59
C ASP A 105 12.24 24.91 -3.40
N PRO A 106 12.73 26.03 -2.85
CA PRO A 106 12.08 26.71 -1.73
C PRO A 106 10.63 27.12 -1.97
N SER A 107 10.20 27.24 -3.23
CA SER A 107 8.80 27.52 -3.62
C SER A 107 7.80 26.52 -3.05
N VAL A 108 8.21 25.29 -2.76
CA VAL A 108 7.31 24.25 -2.25
C VAL A 108 6.95 24.42 -0.78
N LYS A 109 7.67 25.26 -0.01
CA LYS A 109 7.53 25.40 1.45
C LYS A 109 6.10 25.66 1.93
N LYS A 110 5.36 26.51 1.20
CA LYS A 110 3.98 26.90 1.56
C LYS A 110 2.89 26.01 0.95
N VAL A 111 3.27 25.09 0.06
CA VAL A 111 2.32 24.25 -0.70
C VAL A 111 2.45 22.80 -0.26
N ARG A 112 3.63 22.22 -0.43
CA ARG A 112 3.93 20.84 -0.07
C ARG A 112 5.44 20.68 0.21
N PRO A 113 5.87 20.91 1.46
CA PRO A 113 7.27 21.18 1.79
C PRO A 113 8.23 19.99 1.64
N TYR A 114 7.72 18.76 1.58
CA TYR A 114 8.54 17.56 1.69
C TYR A 114 8.30 16.59 0.53
N ILE A 115 9.38 15.94 0.11
CA ILE A 115 9.40 14.83 -0.84
C ILE A 115 10.43 13.80 -0.37
N VAL A 116 10.10 12.53 -0.53
CA VAL A 116 11.00 11.40 -0.33
C VAL A 116 10.88 10.52 -1.57
N CYS A 117 12.02 10.00 -2.05
CA CYS A 117 12.08 9.16 -3.23
C CYS A 117 12.86 7.88 -2.92
N GLY A 118 12.47 6.79 -3.55
CA GLY A 118 13.18 5.51 -3.55
C GLY A 118 13.27 4.98 -4.98
N ILE A 119 14.30 4.18 -5.26
CA ILE A 119 14.45 3.49 -6.53
C ILE A 119 14.49 2.00 -6.26
N ILE A 120 13.63 1.26 -6.94
CA ILE A 120 13.62 -0.20 -6.95
C ILE A 120 14.09 -0.61 -8.35
N ARG A 121 15.04 -1.55 -8.43
CA ARG A 121 15.66 -2.00 -9.69
C ARG A 121 15.45 -3.49 -9.88
N ASN A 122 15.53 -3.93 -11.14
CA ASN A 122 15.45 -5.34 -11.51
C ASN A 122 14.16 -5.98 -10.99
N ILE A 123 13.04 -5.28 -11.20
CA ILE A 123 11.71 -5.79 -10.93
C ILE A 123 11.12 -6.32 -12.22
N ASP A 124 10.54 -7.51 -12.15
CA ASP A 124 9.56 -7.95 -13.12
C ASP A 124 8.20 -7.46 -12.61
N LEU A 125 7.39 -6.89 -13.50
CA LEU A 125 6.07 -6.37 -13.15
C LEU A 125 5.09 -6.86 -14.22
N ASP A 126 4.34 -7.89 -13.88
CA ASP A 126 3.18 -8.31 -14.65
C ASP A 126 1.93 -7.45 -14.34
N GLU A 127 0.83 -7.72 -15.03
CA GLU A 127 -0.43 -6.99 -14.84
C GLU A 127 -0.97 -7.10 -13.40
N GLU A 128 -0.79 -8.25 -12.75
CA GLU A 128 -1.29 -8.50 -11.40
C GLU A 128 -0.42 -7.78 -10.35
N GLU A 129 0.89 -7.73 -10.56
CA GLU A 129 1.85 -6.99 -9.74
C GLU A 129 1.65 -5.47 -9.87
N VAL A 130 1.41 -4.97 -11.09
CA VAL A 130 1.07 -3.56 -11.31
C VAL A 130 -0.25 -3.21 -10.63
N ALA A 131 -1.29 -4.03 -10.78
CA ALA A 131 -2.57 -3.81 -10.12
C ALA A 131 -2.42 -3.80 -8.59
N THR A 132 -1.61 -4.70 -8.05
CA THR A 132 -1.29 -4.74 -6.61
C THR A 132 -0.61 -3.46 -6.16
N LEU A 133 0.39 -2.98 -6.90
CA LEU A 133 1.11 -1.74 -6.61
C LEU A 133 0.18 -0.52 -6.63
N MET A 134 -0.73 -0.43 -7.60
CA MET A 134 -1.72 0.63 -7.69
C MET A 134 -2.69 0.59 -6.50
N ASN A 135 -3.15 -0.60 -6.11
CA ASN A 135 -4.05 -0.75 -4.96
C ASN A 135 -3.39 -0.29 -3.65
N ILE A 136 -2.14 -0.71 -3.40
CA ILE A 136 -1.34 -0.23 -2.25
C ILE A 136 -1.25 1.30 -2.27
N GLN A 137 -0.95 1.88 -3.43
CA GLN A 137 -0.84 3.33 -3.60
C GLN A 137 -2.15 4.04 -3.25
N GLU A 138 -3.30 3.52 -3.71
CA GLU A 138 -4.64 4.06 -3.44
C GLU A 138 -5.02 3.95 -1.96
N HIS A 139 -4.80 2.79 -1.35
CA HIS A 139 -5.07 2.59 0.08
C HIS A 139 -4.20 3.49 0.96
N LEU A 140 -2.91 3.65 0.62
CA LEU A 140 -2.03 4.59 1.33
C LEU A 140 -2.45 6.05 1.13
N HIS A 141 -2.91 6.42 -0.07
CA HIS A 141 -3.45 7.75 -0.34
C HIS A 141 -4.68 8.07 0.51
N TRP A 142 -5.60 7.12 0.60
CA TRP A 142 -6.85 7.25 1.32
C TRP A 142 -6.60 7.25 2.84
N ALA A 143 -6.01 6.18 3.39
CA ALA A 143 -5.85 5.99 4.83
C ALA A 143 -4.81 6.96 5.44
N VAL A 144 -3.54 6.72 5.14
CA VAL A 144 -2.43 7.49 5.74
C VAL A 144 -2.33 8.89 5.12
N GLY A 145 -2.59 8.97 3.81
CA GLY A 145 -2.53 10.20 3.04
C GLY A 145 -3.71 11.14 3.22
N ARG A 146 -4.81 10.70 3.85
CA ARG A 146 -6.06 11.45 4.01
C ARG A 146 -6.53 12.06 2.69
N ASP A 147 -6.81 11.20 1.73
CA ASP A 147 -7.17 11.55 0.36
C ASP A 147 -6.11 12.45 -0.30
N ARG A 148 -4.85 12.00 -0.22
CA ARG A 148 -3.66 12.69 -0.77
C ARG A 148 -3.32 14.05 -0.16
N ARG A 149 -4.13 14.56 0.76
CA ARG A 149 -3.90 15.85 1.44
C ARG A 149 -2.61 15.88 2.26
N LYS A 150 -2.21 14.73 2.83
CA LYS A 150 -0.98 14.57 3.63
C LYS A 150 0.13 13.89 2.85
N VAL A 151 -0.19 12.84 2.10
CA VAL A 151 0.77 12.06 1.34
C VAL A 151 0.17 11.70 -0.02
N ALA A 152 0.88 12.06 -1.09
CA ALA A 152 0.65 11.51 -2.42
C ALA A 152 1.93 10.83 -2.91
N ILE A 153 1.79 9.62 -3.38
CA ILE A 153 2.80 8.72 -3.90
C ILE A 153 2.67 8.77 -5.42
N GLY A 154 3.81 8.80 -6.12
CA GLY A 154 3.89 8.66 -7.57
C GLY A 154 4.81 7.49 -7.90
N VAL A 155 4.42 6.66 -8.86
CA VAL A 155 5.23 5.59 -9.41
C VAL A 155 5.60 5.98 -10.83
N HIS A 156 6.88 5.90 -11.17
CA HIS A 156 7.41 6.31 -12.46
C HIS A 156 8.38 5.26 -13.00
N ASP A 157 8.27 4.99 -14.30
CA ASP A 157 9.26 4.23 -15.04
C ASP A 157 10.55 5.05 -15.14
N LEU A 158 11.58 4.60 -14.41
CA LEU A 158 12.84 5.31 -14.29
C LEU A 158 13.58 5.41 -15.64
N ASP A 159 13.40 4.44 -16.54
CA ASP A 159 14.10 4.41 -17.82
C ASP A 159 13.57 5.49 -18.79
N LYS A 160 12.37 6.02 -18.51
CA LYS A 160 11.72 7.09 -19.29
C LYS A 160 12.02 8.49 -18.78
N VAL A 161 12.77 8.64 -17.69
CA VAL A 161 13.08 9.96 -17.08
C VAL A 161 14.55 10.10 -16.73
N LYS A 162 15.11 11.30 -16.87
CA LYS A 162 16.55 11.54 -16.66
C LYS A 162 16.81 12.44 -15.44
N PRO A 163 17.72 12.07 -14.52
CA PRO A 163 18.13 12.92 -13.40
C PRO A 163 19.11 14.03 -13.85
N PRO A 164 19.35 15.07 -13.02
CA PRO A 164 18.75 15.31 -11.71
C PRO A 164 17.30 15.77 -11.83
N TYR A 165 16.48 15.35 -10.86
CA TYR A 165 15.07 15.75 -10.80
C TYR A 165 14.90 17.05 -10.01
N ARG A 166 13.82 17.77 -10.26
CA ARG A 166 13.46 19.00 -9.54
C ARG A 166 12.04 18.91 -9.01
N TYR A 167 11.87 19.13 -7.71
CA TYR A 167 10.59 19.25 -7.06
C TYR A 167 10.30 20.73 -6.77
N THR A 168 9.32 21.30 -7.47
CA THR A 168 9.04 22.75 -7.45
C THR A 168 7.55 23.02 -7.53
N ALA A 169 7.13 24.20 -7.05
CA ALA A 169 5.82 24.74 -7.34
C ALA A 169 5.89 25.61 -8.60
N VAL A 170 4.83 25.59 -9.41
CA VAL A 170 4.69 26.36 -10.64
C VAL A 170 3.31 26.99 -10.69
N LYS A 171 3.16 28.09 -11.45
CA LYS A 171 1.83 28.65 -11.69
C LYS A 171 1.05 27.73 -12.65
N PRO A 172 -0.27 27.59 -12.51
CA PRO A 172 -1.07 26.67 -13.34
C PRO A 172 -0.91 26.87 -14.85
N ASP A 173 -0.72 28.12 -15.27
CA ASP A 173 -0.59 28.59 -16.65
C ASP A 173 0.85 28.57 -17.19
N SER A 174 1.83 28.23 -16.35
CA SER A 174 3.26 28.28 -16.72
C SER A 174 3.84 26.96 -17.23
N VAL A 175 3.09 25.86 -17.15
CA VAL A 175 3.52 24.53 -17.56
C VAL A 175 2.43 23.81 -18.34
N SER A 176 2.82 22.91 -19.24
CA SER A 176 1.90 22.06 -19.99
C SER A 176 2.48 20.65 -20.07
N PHE A 177 1.62 19.65 -19.92
CA PHE A 177 1.98 18.23 -20.03
C PHE A 177 0.74 17.41 -20.35
N THR A 178 0.91 16.21 -20.89
CA THR A 178 -0.19 15.25 -21.13
C THR A 178 -0.41 14.42 -19.86
N PRO A 179 -1.59 14.48 -19.22
CA PRO A 179 -1.89 13.65 -18.06
C PRO A 179 -2.18 12.20 -18.48
N LEU A 180 -2.18 11.27 -17.51
CA LEU A 180 -2.38 9.83 -17.77
C LEU A 180 -3.73 9.51 -18.44
N HIS A 181 -4.78 10.25 -18.10
CA HIS A 181 -6.11 10.14 -18.72
C HIS A 181 -6.39 11.30 -19.70
N GLY A 182 -5.33 11.84 -20.30
CA GLY A 182 -5.36 12.98 -21.22
C GLY A 182 -5.89 12.63 -22.60
#